data_AF-A0A8T7I7C7-F1
#
_entry.id   AF-A0A8T7I7C7-F1
#
_cell.length_a   1.000
_cell.length_b   1.000
_cell.length_c   1.000
_cell.angle_alpha   90.00
_cell.angle_beta   90.00
_cell.angle_gamma   90.00
#
_symmetry.space_group_name_H-M   'P 1'
#
loop_
_entity.id
_entity.type
_entity.pdbx_description
1 polymer ?
#
loop_
_entity_poly.entity_id
_entity_poly.type
_entity_poly.pdbx_seq_one_letter_code
_entity_poly.pdbx_strand_id
1 'polypeptide(L)'
;MKRTTSLTTCLINSSKKALPLAIIFASGSAFAIDNMTTVCSHMDKQRKIELVYPENTQTPCEVRYTKGEDTKVLWSASLEAGFCEMKYSDFVKKQEGWGWSCEEMGKEPAVETPEEEPQDEMPEEEVSEESSETTN
;
A
#
# COMPACT_ATOMS: atom_id res chain seq x y z
N MET A 1 63.25 35.73 -7.56
CA MET A 1 61.94 36.40 -7.78
C MET A 1 60.92 35.72 -6.88
N LYS A 2 60.31 36.47 -5.96
CA LYS A 2 59.41 35.98 -4.91
C LYS A 2 57.97 36.08 -5.43
N ARG A 3 57.17 35.02 -5.36
CA ARG A 3 55.70 35.11 -5.43
C ARG A 3 55.09 34.24 -4.35
N THR A 4 54.18 34.88 -3.65
CA THR A 4 53.82 34.71 -2.25
C THR A 4 52.52 33.93 -2.17
N THR A 5 52.44 32.99 -1.25
CA THR A 5 51.22 32.29 -0.84
C THR A 5 50.25 33.27 -0.17
N SER A 6 49.02 33.37 -0.67
CA SER A 6 47.94 34.12 0.01
C SER A 6 46.92 33.13 0.55
N LEU A 7 47.07 32.83 1.84
CA LEU A 7 46.04 32.25 2.70
C LEU A 7 45.04 33.35 3.03
N THR A 8 43.82 33.27 2.52
CA THR A 8 42.72 34.14 2.94
C THR A 8 41.87 33.40 3.96
N THR A 9 42.13 33.71 5.23
CA THR A 9 41.36 33.35 6.40
C THR A 9 39.96 33.97 6.31
N CYS A 10 38.90 33.16 6.27
CA CYS A 10 37.54 33.66 6.56
C CYS A 10 37.43 33.94 8.06
N LEU A 11 37.27 35.22 8.41
CA LEU A 11 37.05 35.70 9.76
C LEU A 11 35.66 35.29 10.26
N ILE A 12 35.65 34.70 11.46
CA ILE A 12 34.48 34.26 12.22
C ILE A 12 33.82 35.51 12.82
N ASN A 13 32.58 35.83 12.42
CA ASN A 13 31.81 36.89 13.06
C ASN A 13 30.85 36.28 14.11
N SER A 14 31.10 36.63 15.38
CA SER A 14 30.30 36.20 16.53
C SER A 14 29.17 37.19 16.82
N SER A 15 27.92 36.78 16.58
CA SER A 15 26.74 37.50 17.08
C SER A 15 25.91 36.55 17.94
N LYS A 16 26.08 36.71 19.27
CA LYS A 16 25.34 35.99 20.30
C LYS A 16 23.87 36.45 20.28
N LYS A 17 22.98 35.65 19.69
CA LYS A 17 21.53 35.76 19.90
C LYS A 17 21.08 34.48 20.58
N ALA A 18 20.79 34.57 21.88
CA ALA A 18 20.15 33.50 22.62
C ALA A 18 18.73 33.33 22.06
N LEU A 19 18.52 32.24 21.33
CA LEU A 19 17.22 31.85 20.77
C LEU A 19 16.56 30.89 21.77
N PRO A 20 15.29 31.10 22.17
CA PRO A 20 14.61 30.20 23.10
C PRO A 20 14.47 28.82 22.46
N LEU A 21 14.92 27.78 23.17
CA LEU A 21 14.79 26.39 22.76
C LEU A 21 13.32 25.97 22.91
N ALA A 22 12.50 26.30 21.90
CA ALA A 22 11.13 25.81 21.79
C ALA A 22 11.18 24.30 21.52
N ILE A 23 10.77 23.50 22.51
CA ILE A 23 10.64 22.05 22.41
C ILE A 23 9.43 21.77 21.49
N ILE A 24 9.72 21.36 20.26
CA ILE A 24 8.71 20.94 19.29
C ILE A 24 8.27 19.51 19.66
N PHE A 25 7.01 19.36 20.04
CA PHE A 25 6.35 18.06 20.28
C PHE A 25 6.38 17.23 19.00
N ALA A 26 7.06 16.08 19.03
CA ALA A 26 7.06 15.13 17.93
C ALA A 26 5.65 14.53 17.78
N SER A 27 5.01 14.82 16.65
CA SER A 27 3.74 14.22 16.26
C SER A 27 3.97 12.75 15.93
N GLY A 28 3.39 11.83 16.70
CA GLY A 28 3.40 10.41 16.38
C GLY A 28 2.42 10.14 15.24
N SER A 29 2.93 9.72 14.08
CA SER A 29 2.11 9.21 12.99
C SER A 29 1.64 7.80 13.34
N ALA A 30 0.33 7.61 13.45
CA ALA A 30 -0.26 6.27 13.52
C ALA A 30 -0.10 5.59 12.17
N PHE A 31 0.60 4.46 12.13
CA PHE A 31 0.68 3.62 10.95
C PHE A 31 -0.52 2.67 10.97
N ALA A 32 -1.30 2.65 9.90
CA ALA A 32 -2.42 1.72 9.80
C ALA A 32 -1.87 0.29 9.63
N ILE A 33 -2.40 -0.64 10.42
CA ILE A 33 -2.11 -2.07 10.28
C ILE A 33 -2.94 -2.58 9.11
N ASP A 34 -2.29 -2.74 7.96
CA ASP A 34 -2.94 -3.22 6.73
C ASP A 34 -1.99 -4.16 5.99
N ASN A 35 -2.48 -5.34 5.64
CA ASN A 35 -1.74 -6.24 4.77
C ASN A 35 -1.79 -5.67 3.35
N MET A 36 -0.63 -5.47 2.74
CA MET A 36 -0.53 -4.88 1.40
C MET A 36 0.03 -5.90 0.41
N THR A 37 -0.51 -5.92 -0.80
CA THR A 37 -0.01 -6.78 -1.89
C THR A 37 0.29 -5.93 -3.12
N THR A 38 1.49 -6.09 -3.68
CA THR A 38 1.86 -5.54 -4.98
C THR A 38 2.17 -6.67 -5.94
N VAL A 39 1.57 -6.62 -7.13
CA VAL A 39 1.92 -7.51 -8.24
C VAL A 39 2.76 -6.71 -9.23
N CYS A 40 3.97 -7.18 -9.47
CA CYS A 40 4.88 -6.62 -10.47
C CYS A 40 4.95 -7.52 -11.70
N SER A 41 4.76 -6.94 -12.88
CA SER A 41 4.81 -7.62 -14.17
C SER A 41 5.97 -7.11 -15.03
N HIS A 42 6.60 -8.01 -15.78
CA HIS A 42 7.58 -7.67 -16.81
C HIS A 42 7.55 -8.75 -17.90
N MET A 43 7.10 -8.35 -19.10
CA MET A 43 6.82 -9.27 -20.22
C MET A 43 5.80 -10.35 -19.79
N ASP A 44 6.19 -11.62 -19.88
CA ASP A 44 5.40 -12.81 -19.51
C ASP A 44 5.61 -13.25 -18.05
N LYS A 45 6.33 -12.47 -17.24
CA LYS A 45 6.70 -12.84 -15.86
C LYS A 45 5.98 -11.97 -14.85
N GLN A 46 5.54 -12.59 -13.76
CA GLN A 46 4.95 -11.92 -12.61
C GLN A 46 5.74 -12.20 -11.34
N ARG A 47 5.69 -11.25 -10.41
CA ARG A 47 6.24 -11.31 -9.06
C ARG A 47 5.22 -10.71 -8.11
N LYS A 48 5.08 -11.30 -6.93
CA LYS A 48 4.20 -10.78 -5.89
C LYS A 48 5.03 -10.36 -4.68
N ILE A 49 4.75 -9.19 -4.13
CA ILE A 49 5.40 -8.65 -2.93
C ILE A 49 4.27 -8.40 -1.93
N GLU A 50 4.38 -8.99 -0.74
CA GLU A 50 3.33 -8.93 0.29
C GLU A 50 3.93 -8.38 1.58
N LEU A 51 3.26 -7.41 2.18
CA LEU A 51 3.48 -6.98 3.56
C LEU A 51 2.42 -7.66 4.43
N VAL A 52 2.86 -8.44 5.42
CA VAL A 52 1.99 -9.27 6.25
C VAL A 52 2.18 -8.96 7.75
N TYR A 53 1.07 -8.77 8.45
CA TYR A 53 0.99 -8.66 9.92
C TYR A 53 0.29 -9.90 10.50
N PRO A 54 1.04 -10.96 10.86
CA PRO A 54 0.45 -12.24 11.28
C PRO A 54 -0.43 -12.15 12.53
N GLU A 55 -0.18 -11.20 13.43
CA GLU A 55 -0.92 -11.04 14.69
C GLU A 55 -1.97 -9.91 14.65
N ASN A 56 -2.20 -9.30 13.48
CA ASN A 56 -3.07 -8.11 13.33
C ASN A 56 -2.70 -6.94 14.28
N THR A 57 -1.43 -6.89 14.68
CA THR A 57 -0.78 -5.84 15.46
C THR A 57 0.30 -5.19 14.59
N GLN A 58 0.85 -4.06 15.04
CA GLN A 58 1.95 -3.37 14.33
C GLN A 58 3.21 -4.23 14.19
N THR A 59 3.39 -5.20 15.09
CA THR A 59 4.50 -6.15 15.11
C THR A 59 4.04 -7.45 15.77
N PRO A 60 4.54 -8.63 15.36
CA PRO A 60 5.53 -8.84 14.31
C PRO A 60 5.00 -8.55 12.90
N CYS A 61 5.90 -8.30 11.95
CA CYS A 61 5.60 -8.08 10.54
C CYS A 61 6.56 -8.85 9.63
N GLU A 62 6.14 -9.14 8.40
CA GLU A 62 6.93 -9.82 7.37
C GLU A 62 6.76 -9.17 6.00
N VAL A 63 7.83 -9.13 5.21
CA VAL A 63 7.78 -8.85 3.77
C VAL A 63 8.07 -10.14 3.02
N ARG A 64 7.06 -10.66 2.33
CA ARG A 64 7.14 -11.88 1.53
C ARG A 64 7.28 -11.55 0.05
N TYR A 65 8.00 -12.40 -0.66
CA TYR A 65 8.22 -12.27 -2.08
C TYR A 65 8.02 -13.60 -2.77
N THR A 66 7.15 -13.60 -3.77
CA THR A 66 6.84 -14.76 -4.61
C THR A 66 7.31 -14.50 -6.04
N LYS A 67 8.00 -15.49 -6.61
CA LYS A 67 8.43 -15.51 -8.01
C LYS A 67 8.09 -16.88 -8.59
N GLY A 68 7.08 -16.96 -9.45
CA GLY A 68 6.52 -18.25 -9.86
C GLY A 68 5.89 -18.94 -8.66
N GLU A 69 6.30 -20.17 -8.36
CA GLU A 69 5.83 -20.95 -7.20
C GLU A 69 6.69 -20.74 -5.95
N ASP A 70 7.88 -20.14 -6.08
CA ASP A 70 8.81 -19.94 -4.97
C ASP A 70 8.43 -18.71 -4.14
N THR A 71 8.12 -18.91 -2.86
CA THR A 71 7.85 -17.84 -1.90
C THR A 71 8.90 -17.82 -0.80
N LYS A 72 9.38 -16.63 -0.45
CA LYS A 72 10.33 -16.42 0.66
C LYS A 72 10.00 -15.17 1.48
N VAL A 73 10.31 -15.23 2.76
CA VAL A 73 10.34 -14.05 3.64
C VAL A 73 11.68 -13.34 3.39
N LEU A 74 11.62 -12.10 2.91
CA LEU A 74 12.82 -11.28 2.69
C LEU A 74 13.24 -10.55 3.96
N TRP A 75 12.26 -10.06 4.71
CA TRP A 75 12.44 -9.30 5.93
C TRP A 75 11.35 -9.64 6.92
N SER A 76 11.69 -9.58 8.20
CA SER A 76 10.74 -9.65 9.30
C SER A 76 11.22 -8.76 10.44
N ALA A 77 10.28 -8.27 11.24
CA ALA A 77 10.58 -7.55 12.47
C ALA A 77 9.62 -7.97 13.57
N SER A 78 10.12 -8.16 14.78
CA SER A 78 9.32 -8.59 15.94
C SER A 78 8.87 -7.44 16.83
N LEU A 79 9.62 -6.33 16.85
CA LEU A 79 9.41 -5.23 17.80
C LEU A 79 9.59 -3.84 17.15
N GLU A 80 9.91 -3.77 15.85
CA GLU A 80 10.18 -2.52 15.15
C GLU A 80 9.04 -2.18 14.20
N ALA A 81 8.08 -1.40 14.71
CA ALA A 81 7.00 -0.82 13.92
C ALA A 81 7.56 0.04 12.77
N GLY A 82 6.94 -0.02 11.58
CA GLY A 82 7.39 0.76 10.42
C GLY A 82 8.52 0.13 9.60
N PHE A 83 9.20 -0.90 10.13
CA PHE A 83 10.32 -1.54 9.45
C PHE A 83 9.89 -2.24 8.15
N CYS A 84 8.83 -3.04 8.20
CA CYS A 84 8.41 -3.82 7.04
C CYS A 84 7.79 -2.95 5.95
N GLU A 85 7.08 -1.88 6.31
CA GLU A 85 6.50 -0.88 5.40
C GLU A 85 7.59 -0.17 4.60
N MET A 86 8.66 0.25 5.29
CA MET A 86 9.83 0.84 4.65
C MET A 86 10.49 -0.15 3.69
N LYS A 87 10.75 -1.38 4.13
CA LYS A 87 11.36 -2.42 3.28
C LYS A 87 10.49 -2.78 2.07
N TYR A 88 9.18 -2.87 2.27
CA TYR A 88 8.20 -3.13 1.23
C TYR A 88 8.24 -2.03 0.17
N SER A 89 8.08 -0.76 0.55
CA SER A 89 8.10 0.38 -0.37
C SER A 89 9.43 0.49 -1.13
N ASP A 90 10.55 0.33 -0.42
CA ASP A 90 11.89 0.36 -1.03
C ASP A 90 12.08 -0.78 -2.04
N PHE A 91 11.51 -1.95 -1.77
CA PHE A 91 11.65 -3.11 -2.65
C PHE A 91 10.77 -3.01 -3.89
N VAL A 92 9.53 -2.49 -3.77
CA VAL A 92 8.68 -2.15 -4.91
C VAL A 92 9.40 -1.16 -5.84
N LYS A 93 9.95 -0.07 -5.29
CA LYS A 93 10.73 0.91 -6.08
C LYS A 93 11.95 0.30 -6.78
N LYS A 94 12.64 -0.65 -6.14
CA LYS A 94 13.75 -1.37 -6.77
C LYS A 94 13.29 -2.21 -7.97
N GLN A 95 12.13 -2.85 -7.84
CA GLN A 95 11.55 -3.64 -8.93
C GLN A 95 11.22 -2.75 -10.12
N GLU A 96 10.61 -1.59 -9.88
CA GLU A 96 10.37 -0.57 -10.90
C GLU A 96 11.67 -0.07 -11.54
N GLY A 97 12.70 0.19 -10.72
CA GLY A 97 14.04 0.55 -11.19
C GLY A 97 14.73 -0.54 -12.03
N TRP A 98 14.27 -1.80 -11.92
CA TRP A 98 14.71 -2.92 -12.75
C TRP A 98 13.80 -3.15 -13.97
N GLY A 99 12.85 -2.24 -14.23
CA GLY A 99 11.96 -2.27 -15.39
C GLY A 99 10.63 -2.98 -15.17
N TRP A 100 10.27 -3.36 -13.94
CA TRP A 100 9.00 -4.01 -13.65
C TRP A 100 7.86 -2.98 -13.52
N SER A 101 6.68 -3.29 -14.03
CA SER A 101 5.47 -2.51 -13.80
C SER A 101 4.75 -3.06 -12.58
N CYS A 102 4.66 -2.29 -11.50
CA CYS A 102 4.10 -2.74 -10.23
C CYS A 102 2.75 -2.08 -9.96
N GLU A 103 1.78 -2.89 -9.56
CA GLU A 103 0.42 -2.44 -9.23
C GLU A 103 0.07 -2.94 -7.82
N GLU A 104 -0.29 -1.99 -6.95
CA GLU A 104 -0.83 -2.31 -5.63
C GLU A 104 -2.24 -2.88 -5.79
N MET A 105 -2.42 -4.14 -5.43
CA MET A 105 -3.73 -4.77 -5.33
C MET A 105 -4.28 -4.35 -3.98
N GLY A 106 -4.90 -3.16 -4.00
CA GLY A 106 -5.52 -2.55 -2.86
C GLY A 106 -6.46 -3.54 -2.18
N LYS A 107 -6.32 -3.59 -0.85
CA LYS A 107 -7.30 -4.01 0.14
C LYS A 107 -8.66 -4.26 -0.50
N GLU A 108 -9.07 -5.54 -0.50
CA GLU A 108 -10.40 -5.98 -0.89
C GLU A 108 -11.38 -4.87 -0.50
N PRO A 109 -12.03 -4.17 -1.46
CA PRO A 109 -13.11 -3.29 -1.09
C PRO A 109 -14.04 -4.22 -0.35
N ALA A 110 -14.26 -3.95 0.95
CA ALA A 110 -15.21 -4.68 1.76
C ALA A 110 -16.43 -4.82 0.87
N VAL A 111 -16.70 -6.05 0.45
CA VAL A 111 -17.83 -6.37 -0.40
C VAL A 111 -19.01 -5.84 0.40
N GLU A 112 -19.57 -4.72 -0.06
CA GLU A 112 -20.93 -4.36 0.24
C GLU A 112 -21.72 -5.54 -0.31
N THR A 113 -21.93 -6.54 0.56
CA THR A 113 -22.91 -7.58 0.38
C THR A 113 -24.15 -6.86 -0.09
N PRO A 114 -24.62 -7.08 -1.34
CA PRO A 114 -25.99 -6.73 -1.64
C PRO A 114 -26.80 -7.54 -0.66
N GLU A 115 -27.35 -6.85 0.34
CA GLU A 115 -28.40 -7.32 1.19
C GLU A 115 -29.56 -7.61 0.25
N GLU A 116 -29.62 -8.86 -0.23
CA GLU A 116 -30.78 -9.41 -0.91
C GLU A 116 -31.86 -9.59 0.15
N GLU A 117 -32.53 -8.48 0.47
CA GLU A 117 -33.80 -8.53 1.19
C GLU A 117 -34.85 -9.18 0.27
N PRO A 118 -35.50 -10.25 0.73
CA PRO A 118 -36.59 -10.88 0.02
C PRO A 118 -37.90 -10.09 0.21
N GLN A 119 -38.87 -10.34 -0.68
CA GLN A 119 -40.29 -9.93 -0.64
C GLN A 119 -40.53 -8.60 -1.40
N ASP A 120 -41.49 -8.47 -2.32
CA ASP A 120 -42.85 -8.96 -2.27
C ASP A 120 -43.37 -9.42 -3.64
N GLU A 121 -44.03 -10.59 -3.63
CA GLU A 121 -45.10 -10.95 -4.55
C GLU A 121 -46.20 -9.90 -4.49
N MET A 122 -46.70 -9.42 -5.64
CA MET A 122 -48.03 -8.83 -5.72
C MET A 122 -48.60 -8.99 -7.15
N PRO A 123 -49.94 -9.01 -7.29
CA PRO A 123 -50.66 -10.09 -7.97
C PRO A 123 -51.45 -9.65 -9.22
N GLU A 124 -52.07 -10.67 -9.83
CA GLU A 124 -53.33 -10.71 -10.62
C GLU A 124 -53.96 -9.39 -11.11
N GLU A 125 -54.19 -9.31 -12.42
CA GLU A 125 -55.49 -8.96 -13.05
C GLU A 125 -55.37 -9.32 -14.56
N GLU A 126 -56.01 -10.38 -15.03
CA GLU A 126 -57.41 -10.45 -15.53
C GLU A 126 -57.73 -9.42 -16.62
N VAL A 127 -57.71 -9.84 -17.90
CA VAL A 127 -58.65 -9.37 -18.91
C VAL A 127 -58.97 -10.53 -19.88
N SER A 128 -60.28 -10.72 -20.04
CA SER A 128 -61.12 -11.43 -21.02
C SER A 128 -60.63 -11.39 -22.49
N GLU A 129 -61.12 -12.13 -23.50
CA GLU A 129 -62.36 -12.86 -23.75
C GLU A 129 -62.15 -13.69 -25.06
N GLU A 130 -62.62 -14.94 -25.05
CA GLU A 130 -63.50 -15.56 -26.06
C GLU A 130 -63.21 -15.62 -27.59
N SER A 131 -63.59 -16.80 -28.15
CA SER A 131 -63.84 -17.18 -29.56
C SER A 131 -62.62 -17.49 -30.44
N SER A 132 -62.56 -18.57 -31.22
CA SER A 132 -63.55 -19.55 -31.63
C SER A 132 -62.87 -20.76 -32.29
N GLU A 133 -63.60 -21.86 -32.28
CA GLU A 133 -63.51 -23.16 -32.95
C GLU A 133 -63.07 -23.15 -34.43
N THR A 134 -62.28 -24.15 -34.89
CA THR A 134 -62.56 -25.06 -36.04
C THR A 134 -61.31 -25.76 -36.62
N THR A 135 -61.36 -27.10 -36.58
CA THR A 135 -60.88 -28.14 -37.53
C THR A 135 -60.21 -27.73 -38.85
N ASN A 136 -59.02 -28.29 -39.12
CA ASN A 136 -58.77 -29.28 -40.20
C ASN A 136 -57.38 -29.91 -40.05
#